data_AF-A0A2G2BZ87-F1
#
_entry.id   AF-A0A2G2BZ87-F1
#
_cell.length_a   1.000
_cell.length_b   1.000
_cell.length_c   1.000
_cell.angle_alpha   90.00
_cell.angle_beta   90.00
_cell.angle_gamma   90.00
#
_symmetry.space_group_name_H-M   'P 1'
#
loop_
_entity.id
_entity.type
_entity.pdbx_description
1 polymer ?
#
loop_
_entity_poly.entity_id
_entity_poly.type
_entity_poly.pdbx_seq_one_letter_code
_entity_poly.pdbx_strand_id
1 'polypeptide(L)'
;MWDWLAQNSSLVQASVGGITALVWIVYLQILVIGFRRQRRTKILIHLGGSQGLDARTFISNLGFEPIYILEIILTIWSSDGERETFIADRTEIAKEDLSSPSATTFQGPLKSGKLVDIGSIEDLLQRARQNTAEEIQLEEISRVELKVAAISAASTAIVAAKRQFYLEFENDECRIRPKTLYATQIRSWWGRQHTKRQLQAHLKH
;
A
#
# COMPACT_ATOMS: atom_id res chain seq x y z
N MET A 1 47.37 -44.90 -11.20
CA MET A 1 46.44 -43.81 -10.79
C MET A 1 46.50 -42.64 -11.76
N TRP A 2 47.69 -42.11 -12.07
CA TRP A 2 47.89 -41.06 -13.08
C TRP A 2 47.45 -41.45 -14.50
N ASP A 3 47.73 -42.69 -14.94
CA ASP A 3 47.32 -43.15 -16.28
C ASP A 3 45.79 -43.24 -16.46
N TRP A 4 45.08 -43.64 -15.40
CA TRP A 4 43.61 -43.69 -15.41
C TRP A 4 42.99 -42.29 -15.50
N LEU A 5 43.60 -41.32 -14.80
CA LEU A 5 43.21 -39.91 -14.83
C LEU A 5 43.52 -39.27 -16.19
N ALA A 6 44.64 -39.64 -16.83
CA ALA A 6 44.98 -39.20 -18.17
C ALA A 6 44.01 -39.76 -19.23
N GLN A 7 43.64 -41.04 -19.11
CA GLN A 7 42.73 -41.72 -20.04
C GLN A 7 41.27 -41.27 -19.91
N ASN A 8 40.83 -40.89 -18.72
CA ASN A 8 39.46 -40.41 -18.44
C ASN A 8 39.40 -38.89 -18.22
N SER A 9 40.45 -38.16 -18.61
CA SER A 9 40.61 -36.72 -18.33
C SER A 9 39.43 -35.89 -18.84
N SER A 10 38.89 -36.21 -20.01
CA SER A 10 37.69 -35.58 -20.59
C SER A 10 36.44 -35.77 -19.73
N LEU A 11 36.23 -36.97 -19.19
CA LEU A 11 35.09 -37.29 -18.31
C LEU A 11 35.20 -36.58 -16.97
N VAL A 12 36.41 -36.51 -16.41
CA VAL A 12 36.70 -35.77 -15.17
C VAL A 12 36.47 -34.27 -15.39
N GLN A 13 36.98 -33.69 -16.48
CA GLN A 13 36.78 -32.28 -16.80
C GLN A 13 35.31 -31.95 -17.04
N ALA A 14 34.58 -32.79 -17.79
CA ALA A 14 33.14 -32.62 -17.99
C ALA A 14 32.37 -32.67 -16.66
N SER A 15 32.75 -33.57 -15.75
CA SER A 15 32.14 -33.69 -14.42
C SER A 15 32.43 -32.47 -13.54
N VAL A 16 33.67 -31.99 -13.50
CA VAL A 16 34.06 -30.76 -12.78
C VAL A 16 33.32 -29.55 -13.35
N GLY A 17 33.22 -29.45 -14.67
CA GLY A 17 32.45 -28.42 -15.36
C GLY A 17 30.96 -28.46 -14.98
N GLY A 18 30.36 -29.66 -14.96
CA GLY A 18 28.97 -29.86 -14.55
C GLY A 18 28.71 -29.47 -13.09
N ILE A 19 29.60 -29.87 -12.16
CA ILE A 19 29.51 -29.48 -10.74
C ILE A 19 29.66 -27.97 -10.60
N THR A 20 30.61 -27.36 -11.30
CA THR A 20 30.83 -25.91 -11.26
C THR A 20 29.61 -25.16 -11.78
N ALA A 21 29.00 -25.62 -12.88
CA ALA A 21 27.76 -25.06 -13.41
C ALA A 21 26.60 -25.19 -12.41
N LEU A 22 26.49 -26.31 -11.71
CA LEU A 22 25.47 -26.53 -10.68
C LEU A 22 25.65 -25.56 -9.49
N VAL A 23 26.88 -25.35 -9.03
CA VAL A 23 27.18 -24.34 -7.99
C VAL A 23 26.76 -22.94 -8.44
N TRP A 24 27.05 -22.57 -9.70
CA TRP A 24 26.61 -21.30 -10.26
C TRP A 24 25.08 -21.17 -10.33
N ILE A 25 24.36 -22.24 -10.68
CA ILE A 25 22.89 -22.25 -10.68
C ILE A 25 22.35 -22.00 -9.27
N VAL A 26 22.89 -22.70 -8.26
CA VAL A 26 22.49 -22.50 -6.86
C VAL A 26 22.76 -21.06 -6.42
N TYR A 27 23.94 -20.52 -6.74
CA TYR A 27 24.28 -19.14 -6.41
C TYR A 27 23.32 -18.13 -7.08
N LEU A 28 23.04 -18.34 -8.38
CA LEU A 28 22.09 -17.51 -9.13
C LEU A 28 20.69 -17.58 -8.53
N GLN A 29 20.23 -18.77 -8.11
CA GLN A 29 18.94 -18.93 -7.45
C GLN A 29 18.87 -18.14 -6.14
N ILE A 30 19.89 -18.24 -5.27
CA ILE A 30 19.97 -17.48 -4.02
C ILE A 30 19.92 -15.97 -4.31
N LEU A 31 20.70 -15.51 -5.29
CA LEU A 31 20.75 -14.11 -5.69
C LEU A 31 19.38 -13.63 -6.18
N VAL A 32 18.74 -14.38 -7.10
CA VAL A 32 17.42 -14.03 -7.64
C VAL A 32 16.35 -13.98 -6.55
N ILE A 33 16.36 -14.93 -5.61
CA ILE A 33 15.43 -14.95 -4.47
C ILE A 33 15.66 -13.71 -3.58
N GLY A 34 16.91 -13.38 -3.28
CA GLY A 34 17.28 -12.20 -2.50
C GLY A 34 16.79 -10.90 -3.16
N PHE A 35 17.12 -10.69 -4.43
CA PHE A 35 16.71 -9.53 -5.20
C PHE A 35 15.17 -9.40 -5.31
N ARG A 36 14.47 -10.52 -5.54
CA ARG A 36 12.99 -10.52 -5.61
C ARG A 36 12.34 -10.19 -4.27
N ARG A 37 12.96 -10.57 -3.14
CA ARG A 37 12.44 -10.26 -1.80
C ARG A 37 12.65 -8.78 -1.47
N GLN A 38 13.81 -8.22 -1.82
CA GLN A 38 14.17 -6.84 -1.52
C GLN A 38 13.34 -5.81 -2.30
N ARG A 39 12.92 -6.13 -3.53
CA ARG A 39 12.08 -5.23 -4.35
C ARG A 39 10.58 -5.25 -4.01
N ARG A 40 10.15 -5.95 -2.95
CA ARG A 40 8.73 -5.97 -2.59
C ARG A 40 8.32 -4.68 -1.88
N THR A 41 7.54 -3.85 -2.55
CA THR A 41 6.83 -2.75 -1.90
C THR A 41 5.87 -3.30 -0.84
N LYS A 42 5.86 -2.67 0.34
CA LYS A 42 4.95 -2.99 1.43
C LYS A 42 4.44 -1.68 2.03
N ILE A 43 3.19 -1.36 1.78
CA ILE A 43 2.53 -0.18 2.34
C ILE A 43 1.76 -0.62 3.58
N LEU A 44 2.07 -0.06 4.73
CA LEU A 44 1.32 -0.29 5.97
C LEU A 44 0.31 0.85 6.15
N ILE A 45 -0.92 0.49 6.47
CA ILE A 45 -1.95 1.43 6.92
C ILE A 45 -2.23 1.05 8.36
N HIS A 46 -2.00 1.94 9.32
CA HIS A 46 -2.19 1.66 10.73
C HIS A 46 -2.94 2.77 11.44
N LEU A 47 -3.71 2.37 12.44
CA LEU A 47 -4.44 3.25 13.34
C LEU A 47 -3.65 3.35 14.65
N GLY A 48 -3.51 4.55 15.19
CA GLY A 48 -2.74 4.83 16.40
C GLY A 48 -3.42 5.86 17.30
N GLY A 49 -3.02 5.88 18.57
CA GLY A 49 -3.56 6.80 19.58
C GLY A 49 -4.77 6.22 20.31
N SER A 50 -5.93 6.21 19.67
CA SER A 50 -7.19 5.77 20.26
C SER A 50 -7.85 4.63 19.46
N GLN A 51 -8.98 4.11 19.97
CA GLN A 51 -9.86 3.18 19.25
C GLN A 51 -11.17 3.88 18.83
N GLY A 52 -11.25 5.20 18.94
CA GLY A 52 -12.42 6.01 18.59
C GLY A 52 -12.30 6.70 17.23
N LEU A 53 -13.20 7.63 16.94
CA LEU A 53 -13.18 8.44 15.72
C LEU A 53 -11.96 9.39 15.65
N ASP A 54 -11.45 9.78 16.81
CA ASP A 54 -10.24 10.58 17.00
C ASP A 54 -8.94 9.81 16.69
N ALA A 55 -9.05 8.50 16.40
CA ALA A 55 -7.89 7.66 16.17
C ALA A 55 -7.13 8.08 14.90
N ARG A 56 -5.84 8.39 15.07
CA ARG A 56 -4.98 8.89 13.99
C ARG A 56 -4.61 7.75 13.06
N THR A 57 -4.77 7.98 11.76
CA THR A 57 -4.41 7.02 10.73
C THR A 57 -3.10 7.41 10.07
N PHE A 58 -2.24 6.42 9.88
CA PHE A 58 -0.92 6.60 9.31
C PHE A 58 -0.68 5.64 8.16
N ILE A 59 -0.04 6.15 7.11
CA ILE A 59 0.46 5.36 5.99
C ILE A 59 1.98 5.28 6.11
N SER A 60 2.56 4.10 6.03
CA SER A 60 4.01 3.90 6.12
C SER A 60 4.54 3.06 4.97
N ASN A 61 5.69 3.43 4.44
CA ASN A 61 6.41 2.64 3.44
C ASN A 61 7.40 1.70 4.13
N LEU A 62 7.07 0.41 4.19
CA LEU A 62 7.96 -0.65 4.68
C LEU A 62 8.75 -1.34 3.56
N GLY A 63 8.58 -0.92 2.31
CA GLY A 63 9.41 -1.35 1.20
C GLY A 63 10.76 -0.64 1.22
N PHE A 64 11.78 -1.23 0.59
CA PHE A 64 13.11 -0.63 0.46
C PHE A 64 13.14 0.53 -0.54
N GLU A 65 12.24 0.51 -1.53
CA GLU A 65 12.17 1.53 -2.56
C GLU A 65 11.26 2.69 -2.13
N PRO A 66 11.63 3.95 -2.41
CA PRO A 66 10.73 5.07 -2.30
C PRO A 66 9.48 4.87 -3.17
N ILE A 67 8.34 5.30 -2.64
CA ILE A 67 7.08 5.34 -3.37
C ILE A 67 6.60 6.77 -3.49
N TYR A 68 5.81 7.08 -4.50
CA TYR A 68 5.06 8.33 -4.58
C TYR A 68 3.58 8.02 -4.39
N ILE A 69 2.97 8.56 -3.33
CA ILE A 69 1.52 8.41 -3.10
C ILE A 69 0.81 9.21 -4.19
N LEU A 70 0.03 8.50 -5.01
CA LEU A 70 -0.79 9.11 -6.04
C LEU A 70 -2.13 9.55 -5.47
N GLU A 71 -2.75 8.67 -4.68
CA GLU A 71 -4.13 8.86 -4.27
C GLU A 71 -4.44 8.00 -3.04
N ILE A 72 -5.40 8.47 -2.24
CA ILE A 72 -5.96 7.73 -1.12
C ILE A 72 -7.46 7.62 -1.38
N ILE A 73 -7.92 6.40 -1.55
CA ILE A 73 -9.32 6.08 -1.82
C ILE A 73 -9.92 5.59 -0.51
N LEU A 74 -10.99 6.27 -0.10
CA LEU A 74 -11.82 5.90 1.03
C LEU A 74 -13.11 5.27 0.52
N THR A 75 -13.35 4.02 0.89
CA THR A 75 -14.61 3.33 0.60
C THR A 75 -15.43 3.21 1.88
N ILE A 76 -16.67 3.65 1.85
CA ILE A 76 -17.60 3.65 2.98
C ILE A 76 -18.76 2.72 2.62
N TRP A 77 -19.12 1.80 3.53
CA TRP A 77 -20.33 0.99 3.41
C TRP A 77 -21.35 1.45 4.44
N SER A 78 -22.46 1.98 3.94
CA SER A 78 -23.64 2.36 4.71
C SER A 78 -24.83 1.43 4.41
N SER A 79 -25.94 1.63 5.11
CA SER A 79 -27.27 1.06 4.79
C SER A 79 -27.66 1.31 3.32
N ASP A 80 -27.34 2.50 2.81
CA ASP A 80 -27.62 2.93 1.43
C ASP A 80 -26.70 2.32 0.36
N GLY A 81 -25.66 1.59 0.77
CA GLY A 81 -24.73 0.91 -0.14
C GLY A 81 -23.26 1.31 0.04
N GLU A 82 -22.46 1.01 -1.00
CA GLU A 82 -21.02 1.28 -1.04
C GLU A 82 -20.73 2.59 -1.78
N ARG A 83 -19.96 3.48 -1.17
CA ARG A 83 -19.52 4.75 -1.74
C ARG A 83 -18.00 4.84 -1.73
N GLU A 84 -17.39 5.18 -2.86
CA GLU A 84 -15.94 5.42 -2.97
C GLU A 84 -15.69 6.92 -3.17
N THR A 85 -14.76 7.48 -2.40
CA THR A 85 -14.35 8.88 -2.47
C THR A 85 -12.84 9.00 -2.44
N PHE A 86 -12.30 10.00 -3.13
CA PHE A 86 -10.89 10.33 -3.19
C PHE A 86 -10.58 11.39 -2.13
N ILE A 87 -9.54 11.15 -1.32
CA ILE A 87 -9.23 11.96 -0.13
C ILE A 87 -7.74 12.30 -0.03
N ALA A 88 -6.96 12.19 -1.12
CA ALA A 88 -5.57 12.65 -1.09
C ALA A 88 -5.44 14.16 -0.91
N ASP A 89 -6.42 14.95 -1.36
CA ASP A 89 -6.42 16.39 -1.12
C ASP A 89 -7.00 16.71 0.26
N ARG A 90 -6.35 17.64 0.96
CA ARG A 90 -6.71 18.10 2.31
C ARG A 90 -7.63 19.29 2.20
N THR A 91 -8.92 19.00 2.05
CA THR A 91 -9.98 20.01 1.88
C THR A 91 -10.45 20.62 3.20
N GLU A 92 -10.10 20.02 4.34
CA GLU A 92 -10.52 20.41 5.70
C GLU A 92 -9.70 21.57 6.29
N ILE A 93 -8.51 21.85 5.75
CA ILE A 93 -7.66 22.95 6.22
C ILE A 93 -7.97 24.19 5.39
N ALA A 94 -8.39 25.27 6.06
CA ALA A 94 -8.57 26.57 5.42
C ALA A 94 -7.28 26.98 4.69
N LYS A 95 -7.39 27.50 3.47
CA LYS A 95 -6.21 27.87 2.65
C LYS A 95 -5.31 28.88 3.36
N GLU A 96 -5.88 29.66 4.27
CA GLU A 96 -5.20 30.67 5.08
C GLU A 96 -4.30 30.08 6.19
N ASP A 97 -4.53 28.84 6.64
CA ASP A 97 -3.79 28.19 7.74
C ASP A 97 -2.66 27.25 7.26
N LEU A 98 -2.42 27.18 5.95
CA LEU A 98 -1.41 26.29 5.36
C LEU A 98 -0.01 26.92 5.43
N SER A 99 0.88 26.30 6.19
CA SER A 99 2.30 26.69 6.28
C SER A 99 3.09 26.50 4.96
N SER A 100 2.58 25.69 4.02
CA SER A 100 3.14 25.54 2.67
C SER A 100 2.09 25.00 1.68
N PRO A 101 2.21 25.27 0.36
CA PRO A 101 1.30 24.72 -0.65
C PRO A 101 1.29 23.18 -0.70
N SER A 102 2.40 22.54 -0.31
CA SER A 102 2.51 21.09 -0.18
C SER A 102 1.76 20.50 1.02
N ALA A 103 1.33 21.31 1.98
CA ALA A 103 0.52 20.86 3.11
C ALA A 103 -0.95 20.62 2.74
N THR A 104 -1.36 20.96 1.51
CA THR A 104 -2.72 20.82 0.96
C THR A 104 -3.04 19.42 0.45
N THR A 105 -2.06 18.51 0.37
CA THR A 105 -2.27 17.18 -0.19
C THR A 105 -1.39 16.13 0.51
N PHE A 106 -1.88 14.90 0.56
CA PHE A 106 -1.11 13.71 0.94
C PHE A 106 -0.34 13.12 -0.24
N GLN A 107 -0.54 13.66 -1.45
CA GLN A 107 0.26 13.27 -2.61
C GLN A 107 1.71 13.69 -2.40
N GLY A 108 2.63 12.74 -2.60
CA GLY A 108 4.04 13.04 -2.41
C GLY A 108 4.93 11.81 -2.26
N PRO A 109 6.25 12.04 -2.25
CA PRO A 109 7.23 10.98 -2.09
C PRO A 109 7.30 10.50 -0.63
N LEU A 110 7.18 9.19 -0.42
CA LEU A 110 7.36 8.51 0.85
C LEU A 110 8.59 7.58 0.80
N LYS A 111 9.66 7.99 1.46
CA LYS A 111 10.91 7.20 1.59
C LYS A 111 10.67 5.92 2.39
N SER A 112 11.55 4.94 2.20
CA SER A 112 11.56 3.72 3.00
C SER A 112 11.64 4.02 4.50
N GLY A 113 10.83 3.34 5.30
CA GLY A 113 10.74 3.50 6.75
C GLY A 113 10.05 4.79 7.22
N LYS A 114 9.60 5.66 6.31
CA LYS A 114 8.86 6.88 6.67
C LYS A 114 7.36 6.62 6.70
N LEU A 115 6.68 7.46 7.47
CA LEU A 115 5.24 7.51 7.58
C LEU A 115 4.71 8.90 7.26
N VAL A 116 3.47 8.96 6.82
CA VAL A 116 2.66 10.16 6.71
C VAL A 116 1.40 9.97 7.54
N ASP A 117 1.04 11.01 8.29
CA ASP A 117 -0.20 11.09 9.05
C ASP A 117 -1.30 11.65 8.15
N ILE A 118 -2.39 10.92 8.00
CA ILE A 118 -3.51 11.31 7.12
C ILE A 118 -4.70 11.89 7.86
N GLY A 119 -4.59 12.06 9.18
CA GLY A 119 -5.67 12.56 10.04
C GLY A 119 -6.39 11.48 10.82
N SER A 120 -7.35 11.91 11.62
CA SER A 120 -8.30 11.05 12.34
C SER A 120 -9.29 10.42 11.35
N ILE A 121 -9.99 9.35 11.75
CA ILE A 121 -11.06 8.79 10.91
C ILE A 121 -12.19 9.80 10.71
N GLU A 122 -12.46 10.63 11.73
CA GLU A 122 -13.38 11.75 11.61
C GLU A 122 -12.97 12.72 10.49
N ASP A 123 -11.69 13.12 10.44
CA ASP A 123 -11.15 13.99 9.37
C ASP A 123 -11.37 13.34 7.99
N LEU A 124 -11.13 12.02 7.88
CA LEU A 124 -11.29 11.29 6.62
C LEU A 124 -12.76 11.23 6.17
N LEU A 125 -13.68 10.99 7.11
CA LEU A 125 -15.12 10.95 6.83
C LEU A 125 -15.66 12.35 6.49
N GLN A 126 -15.17 13.39 7.16
CA GLN A 126 -15.49 14.77 6.85
C GLN A 126 -15.04 15.14 5.42
N ARG A 127 -13.83 14.76 5.00
CA ARG A 127 -13.38 14.94 3.61
C ARG A 127 -14.28 14.21 2.62
N ALA A 128 -14.70 12.97 2.94
CA ALA A 128 -15.61 12.23 2.07
C ALA A 128 -16.96 12.94 1.89
N ARG A 129 -17.50 13.52 2.97
CA ARG A 129 -18.73 14.35 2.94
C ARG A 129 -18.56 15.66 2.18
N GLN A 130 -17.37 16.26 2.15
CA GLN A 130 -17.13 17.48 1.36
C GLN A 130 -17.00 17.18 -0.14
N ASN A 131 -16.38 16.06 -0.48
CA ASN A 131 -16.16 15.65 -1.87
C ASN A 131 -17.40 14.99 -2.50
N THR A 132 -18.39 14.60 -1.70
CA THR A 132 -19.64 13.99 -2.13
C THR A 132 -20.79 14.91 -1.70
N ALA A 133 -21.66 15.34 -2.61
CA ALA A 133 -22.75 16.29 -2.30
C ALA A 133 -23.89 15.70 -1.42
N GLU A 134 -23.65 14.60 -0.71
CA GLU A 134 -24.66 13.84 0.04
C GLU A 134 -24.30 13.77 1.53
N GLU A 135 -25.30 13.94 2.39
CA GLU A 135 -25.17 13.72 3.84
C GLU A 135 -24.98 12.23 4.13
N ILE A 136 -23.76 11.83 4.49
CA ILE A 136 -23.49 10.49 5.02
C ILE A 136 -23.70 10.55 6.54
N GLN A 137 -24.77 9.96 7.07
CA GLN A 137 -24.95 9.82 8.52
C GLN A 137 -23.90 8.89 9.10
N LEU A 138 -23.29 9.25 10.22
CA LEU A 138 -22.12 8.53 10.74
C LEU A 138 -22.54 7.15 11.27
N GLU A 139 -23.70 7.11 11.91
CA GLU A 139 -24.31 6.00 12.63
C GLU A 139 -24.71 4.85 11.69
N GLU A 140 -24.91 5.15 10.40
CA GLU A 140 -25.26 4.16 9.38
C GLU A 140 -24.03 3.48 8.77
N ILE A 141 -22.83 4.01 9.04
CA ILE A 141 -21.57 3.48 8.51
C ILE A 141 -21.20 2.22 9.26
N SER A 142 -21.24 1.08 8.58
CA SER A 142 -20.82 -0.21 9.16
C SER A 142 -19.33 -0.51 8.95
N ARG A 143 -18.75 0.02 7.86
CA ARG A 143 -17.38 -0.32 7.44
C ARG A 143 -16.74 0.81 6.65
N VAL A 144 -15.44 0.93 6.85
CA VAL A 144 -14.54 1.80 6.09
C VAL A 144 -13.36 0.98 5.52
N GLU A 145 -12.99 1.22 4.28
CA GLU A 145 -11.75 0.72 3.67
C GLU A 145 -10.89 1.91 3.23
N LEU A 146 -9.64 1.89 3.67
CA LEU A 146 -8.62 2.79 3.17
C LEU A 146 -7.76 2.06 2.17
N LYS A 147 -7.68 2.60 0.97
CA LYS A 147 -6.91 2.05 -0.15
C LYS A 147 -5.94 3.12 -0.63
N VAL A 148 -4.65 2.85 -0.45
CA VAL A 148 -3.57 3.75 -0.85
C VAL A 148 -3.01 3.27 -2.18
N ALA A 149 -3.00 4.14 -3.18
CA ALA A 149 -2.37 3.89 -4.46
C ALA A 149 -1.10 4.74 -4.61
N ALA A 150 -0.04 4.12 -5.11
CA ALA A 150 1.26 4.75 -5.25
C ALA A 150 2.01 4.21 -6.47
N ILE A 151 3.09 4.89 -6.86
CA ILE A 151 4.05 4.42 -7.86
C ILE A 151 5.37 4.10 -7.17
N SER A 152 5.97 2.95 -7.47
CA SER A 152 7.36 2.65 -7.07
C SER A 152 8.33 3.36 -8.01
N ALA A 153 9.31 4.07 -7.43
CA ALA A 153 10.33 4.79 -8.20
C ALA A 153 11.16 3.88 -9.11
N ALA A 154 11.34 2.60 -8.77
CA ALA A 154 12.20 1.70 -9.54
C ALA A 154 11.47 0.93 -10.65
N SER A 155 10.15 0.83 -10.59
CA SER A 155 9.38 0.00 -11.54
C SER A 155 8.33 0.76 -12.33
N THR A 156 8.04 2.02 -11.99
CA THR A 156 6.92 2.83 -12.55
C THR A 156 5.55 2.14 -12.46
N ALA A 157 5.48 0.98 -11.82
CA ALA A 157 4.27 0.20 -11.68
C ALA A 157 3.44 0.77 -10.53
N ILE A 158 2.12 0.78 -10.75
CA ILE A 158 1.17 1.08 -9.67
C ILE A 158 1.25 -0.04 -8.63
N VAL A 159 1.46 0.39 -7.41
CA VAL A 159 1.45 -0.42 -6.19
C VAL A 159 0.34 0.12 -5.31
N ALA A 160 -0.41 -0.77 -4.68
CA ALA A 160 -1.48 -0.34 -3.80
C ALA A 160 -1.62 -1.28 -2.61
N ALA A 161 -2.17 -0.77 -1.52
CA ALA A 161 -2.54 -1.56 -0.37
C ALA A 161 -3.87 -1.06 0.18
N LYS A 162 -4.65 -1.98 0.75
CA LYS A 162 -5.94 -1.66 1.35
C LYS A 162 -6.08 -2.26 2.74
N ARG A 163 -6.75 -1.55 3.64
CA ARG A 163 -7.08 -2.04 4.98
C ARG A 163 -8.51 -1.65 5.33
N GLN A 164 -9.23 -2.62 5.89
CA GLN A 164 -10.63 -2.48 6.27
C GLN A 164 -10.76 -2.33 7.78
N PHE A 165 -11.71 -1.49 8.19
CA PHE A 165 -12.06 -1.18 9.56
C PHE A 165 -13.58 -1.27 9.70
N TYR A 166 -14.04 -1.85 10.80
CA TYR A 166 -15.43 -1.84 11.22
C TYR A 166 -15.65 -0.67 12.18
N LEU A 167 -16.81 -0.03 12.03
CA LEU A 167 -17.29 0.98 12.97
C LEU A 167 -18.41 0.33 13.78
N GLU A 168 -18.24 0.29 15.09
CA GLU A 168 -19.20 -0.24 16.06
C GLU A 168 -19.70 0.94 16.90
N PHE A 169 -20.95 1.33 16.73
CA PHE A 169 -21.58 2.39 17.52
C PHE A 169 -22.32 1.77 18.71
N GLU A 170 -21.91 2.12 19.94
CA GLU A 170 -22.52 1.63 21.18
C GLU A 170 -22.62 2.80 22.19
N ASN A 171 -23.83 3.12 22.66
CA ASN A 171 -24.08 4.19 23.65
C ASN A 171 -23.47 5.57 23.27
N ASP A 172 -23.69 6.04 22.05
CA ASP A 172 -23.11 7.27 21.48
C ASP A 172 -21.56 7.28 21.35
N GLU A 173 -20.88 6.19 21.69
CA GLU A 173 -19.45 6.02 21.41
C GLU A 173 -19.25 5.17 20.15
N CYS A 174 -18.44 5.68 19.22
CA CYS A 174 -17.98 4.92 18.06
C CYS A 174 -16.64 4.25 18.35
N ARG A 175 -16.57 2.94 18.17
CA ARG A 175 -15.35 2.14 18.26
C ARG A 175 -14.92 1.63 16.90
N ILE A 176 -13.64 1.74 16.62
CA ILE A 176 -13.04 1.36 15.35
C ILE A 176 -12.23 0.08 15.53
N ARG A 177 -12.62 -0.96 14.79
CA ARG A 177 -11.94 -2.25 14.85
C ARG A 177 -11.32 -2.63 13.53
N PRO A 178 -10.00 -2.87 13.48
CA PRO A 178 -9.37 -3.34 12.25
C PRO A 178 -9.85 -4.76 11.93
N LYS A 179 -10.38 -4.97 10.72
CA LYS A 179 -10.77 -6.32 10.25
C LYS A 179 -9.57 -7.23 10.09
N THR A 180 -8.42 -6.67 9.74
CA THR A 180 -7.18 -7.41 9.50
C THR A 180 -6.03 -6.79 10.29
N LEU A 181 -5.11 -7.65 10.75
CA LEU A 181 -3.87 -7.23 11.41
C LEU A 181 -2.97 -6.39 10.48
N TYR A 182 -2.95 -6.73 9.19
CA TYR A 182 -2.12 -6.08 8.19
C TYR A 182 -2.95 -5.55 7.02
N ALA A 183 -2.44 -4.51 6.36
CA ALA A 183 -2.97 -4.05 5.08
C ALA A 183 -2.72 -5.10 3.98
N THR A 184 -3.76 -5.44 3.24
CA THR A 184 -3.72 -6.35 2.11
C THR A 184 -3.04 -5.66 0.93
N GLN A 185 -1.90 -6.18 0.51
CA GLN A 185 -1.13 -5.63 -0.60
C GLN A 185 -1.73 -6.07 -1.94
N ILE A 186 -2.04 -5.12 -2.81
CA ILE A 186 -2.54 -5.39 -4.16
C ILE A 186 -1.35 -5.69 -5.07
N ARG A 187 -1.07 -6.98 -5.23
CA ARG A 187 0.08 -7.50 -5.98
C ARG A 187 -0.27 -8.16 -7.29
N SER A 188 -1.52 -8.60 -7.46
CA SER A 188 -1.97 -9.25 -8.69
C SER A 188 -2.00 -8.24 -9.83
N TRP A 189 -1.67 -8.70 -11.04
CA TRP A 189 -1.75 -7.89 -12.25
C TRP A 189 -3.16 -7.31 -12.45
N TRP A 190 -4.19 -8.14 -12.25
CA TRP A 190 -5.60 -7.72 -12.30
C TRP A 190 -5.94 -6.65 -11.27
N GLY A 191 -5.50 -6.81 -10.02
CA GLY A 191 -5.75 -5.81 -8.97
C GLY A 191 -5.05 -4.48 -9.25
N ARG A 192 -3.84 -4.52 -9.82
CA ARG A 192 -3.13 -3.31 -10.28
C ARG A 192 -3.86 -2.63 -11.43
N GLN A 193 -4.35 -3.41 -12.40
CA GLN A 193 -5.11 -2.88 -13.53
C GLN A 193 -6.46 -2.30 -13.09
N HIS A 194 -7.13 -2.93 -12.12
CA HIS A 194 -8.34 -2.39 -11.50
C HIS A 194 -8.07 -1.05 -10.82
N THR A 195 -7.03 -0.99 -9.99
CA THR A 195 -6.63 0.26 -9.31
C THR A 195 -6.29 1.34 -10.33
N LYS A 196 -5.54 1.01 -11.39
CA LYS A 196 -5.25 1.93 -12.49
C LYS A 196 -6.51 2.48 -13.15
N ARG A 197 -7.50 1.61 -13.43
CA ARG A 197 -8.78 2.02 -14.01
C ARG A 197 -9.57 2.94 -13.07
N GLN A 198 -9.59 2.64 -11.77
CA GLN A 198 -10.24 3.51 -10.76
C GLN A 198 -9.61 4.91 -10.76
N LEU A 199 -8.28 4.99 -10.74
CA LEU A 199 -7.57 6.28 -10.81
C LEU A 199 -7.82 7.03 -12.12
N GLN A 200 -7.86 6.32 -13.26
CA GLN A 200 -8.12 6.91 -14.57
C GLN A 200 -9.56 7.41 -14.72
N ALA A 201 -10.53 6.79 -14.07
CA ALA A 201 -11.91 7.25 -14.07
C ALA A 201 -12.05 8.58 -13.33
N HIS A 202 -11.30 8.77 -12.24
CA HIS A 202 -11.29 10.02 -11.48
C HIS A 202 -10.71 11.20 -12.28
N LEU A 203 -9.66 11.00 -13.06
CA LEU A 203 -9.04 12.04 -13.90
C LEU A 203 -9.96 12.63 -15.00
N LYS A 204 -11.12 12.04 -15.26
CA LYS A 204 -12.06 12.49 -16.30
C LYS A 204 -13.13 13.45 -15.79
N HIS A 205 -13.18 13.70 -14.49
CA HIS A 205 -14.02 14.69 -13.84
C HIS A 205 -13.16 15.85 -13.35
#